data_AF-A0A4R5QHY3-F1
#
_entry.id   AF-A0A4R5QHY3-F1
#
_cell.length_a   1.000
_cell.length_b   1.000
_cell.length_c   1.000
_cell.angle_alpha   90.00
_cell.angle_beta   90.00
_cell.angle_gamma   90.00
#
_symmetry.space_group_name_H-M   'P 1'
#
loop_
_entity.id
_entity.type
_entity.pdbx_description
1 polymer ?
#
loop_
_entity_poly.entity_id
_entity_poly.type
_entity_poly.pdbx_seq_one_letter_code
_entity_poly.pdbx_strand_id
1 'polypeptide(L)'
;MTAKVKERRRGAPKKTPENLRAKRLMIRMTPAEYERMRKKAARAGRERSVGRFIFDLAAGRTPPIIPAVNQAAWSNLGRWAGAMTTIANAAAGERLALLAPHLDPPLEVIIAQTAWELRALRLALLGRQIEDPFPEDLADADGDSAPDEWFEDEDGFDDGMGQP
;
A
#
# COMPACT_ATOMS: atom_id res chain seq x y z
N MET A 1 22.38 -20.00 16.06
CA MET A 1 22.27 -18.79 15.23
C MET A 1 21.01 -18.05 15.65
N THR A 2 21.13 -16.86 16.23
CA THR A 2 19.99 -16.09 16.74
C THR A 2 19.45 -15.16 15.65
N ALA A 3 18.19 -15.37 15.26
CA ALA A 3 17.52 -14.55 14.26
C ALA A 3 17.40 -13.10 14.76
N LYS A 4 18.02 -12.16 14.03
CA LYS A 4 17.83 -10.72 14.26
C LYS A 4 16.42 -10.33 13.85
N VAL A 5 15.54 -10.14 14.84
CA VAL A 5 14.22 -9.55 14.65
C VAL A 5 14.40 -8.16 14.01
N LYS A 6 13.95 -7.98 12.77
CA LYS A 6 13.90 -6.68 12.09
C LYS A 6 13.13 -5.71 12.98
N GLU A 7 13.81 -4.73 13.57
CA GLU A 7 13.15 -3.64 14.30
C GLU A 7 12.10 -2.99 13.39
N ARG A 8 10.84 -2.98 13.85
CA ARG A 8 9.77 -2.18 13.23
C ARG A 8 10.32 -0.76 13.05
N ARG A 9 10.29 -0.23 11.81
CA ARG A 9 10.63 1.18 11.50
C ARG A 9 9.92 2.09 12.50
N ARG A 10 10.61 2.48 13.57
CA ARG A 10 10.12 3.48 14.51
C ARG A 10 10.10 4.79 13.74
N GLY A 11 8.95 5.47 13.75
CA GLY A 11 8.84 6.83 13.23
C GLY A 11 9.88 7.74 13.88
N ALA A 12 10.02 8.96 13.33
CA ALA A 12 11.01 9.93 13.80
C ALA A 12 11.05 9.99 15.34
N PRO A 13 12.25 9.96 15.95
CA PRO A 13 12.40 9.92 17.40
C PRO A 13 11.63 11.09 18.04
N LYS A 14 10.91 10.81 19.13
CA LYS A 14 10.22 11.85 19.90
C LYS A 14 11.25 12.92 20.28
N LYS A 15 10.94 14.18 19.97
CA LYS A 15 11.84 15.30 20.30
C LYS A 15 11.98 15.41 21.80
N THR A 16 13.21 15.55 22.30
CA THR A 16 13.46 15.84 23.70
C THR A 16 12.86 17.20 24.07
N PRO A 17 12.49 17.42 25.34
CA PRO A 17 11.89 18.68 25.78
C PRO A 17 12.71 19.92 25.41
N GLU A 18 14.06 19.84 25.39
CA GLU A 18 14.92 20.97 24.98
C GLU A 18 14.79 21.32 23.49
N ASN A 19 14.39 20.34 22.67
CA ASN A 19 14.23 20.48 21.22
C ASN A 19 12.81 20.87 20.80
N LEU A 20 11.90 21.04 21.76
CA LEU A 20 10.57 21.59 21.51
C LEU A 20 10.65 23.11 21.38
N ARG A 21 9.84 23.67 20.47
CA ARG A 21 9.76 25.13 20.33
C ARG A 21 9.10 25.71 21.59
N ALA A 22 9.90 26.33 22.45
CA ALA A 22 9.41 26.97 23.67
C ALA A 22 8.74 28.33 23.39
N LYS A 23 9.15 29.04 22.35
CA LYS A 23 8.62 30.38 22.02
C LYS A 23 7.36 30.28 21.18
N ARG A 24 6.29 30.94 21.65
CA ARG A 24 5.03 31.10 20.91
C ARG A 24 5.05 32.42 20.15
N LEU A 25 4.67 32.38 18.87
CA LEU A 25 4.45 33.57 18.06
C LEU A 25 2.95 33.79 17.96
N MET A 26 2.50 35.01 18.25
CA MET A 26 1.11 35.43 18.10
C MET A 26 1.02 36.42 16.95
N ILE A 27 0.04 36.23 16.07
CA ILE A 27 -0.21 37.11 14.93
C ILE A 27 -1.64 37.61 15.06
N ARG A 28 -1.83 38.93 15.00
CA ARG A 28 -3.16 39.53 14.93
C ARG A 28 -3.61 39.52 13.48
N MET A 29 -4.83 39.04 13.25
CA MET A 29 -5.43 38.97 11.94
C MET A 29 -6.86 39.47 12.04
N THR A 30 -7.31 40.14 11.00
CA THR A 30 -8.74 40.41 10.81
C THR A 30 -9.49 39.10 10.51
N PRO A 31 -10.81 39.05 10.74
CA PRO A 31 -11.62 37.88 10.39
C PRO A 31 -11.49 37.48 8.91
N ALA A 32 -11.46 38.46 8.00
CA ALA A 32 -11.32 38.23 6.57
C ALA A 32 -9.96 37.60 6.18
N GLU A 33 -8.87 38.07 6.79
CA GLU A 33 -7.55 37.49 6.58
C GLU A 33 -7.45 36.06 7.11
N TYR A 34 -8.06 35.81 8.27
CA TYR A 34 -8.10 34.48 8.85
C TYR A 34 -8.84 33.49 7.94
N GLU A 35 -10.01 33.87 7.42
CA GLU A 35 -10.74 33.05 6.45
C GLU A 35 -9.93 32.79 5.18
N ARG A 36 -9.27 33.81 4.64
CA ARG A 36 -8.41 33.66 3.46
C ARG A 36 -7.29 32.66 3.71
N MET A 37 -6.64 32.72 4.87
CA MET A 37 -5.59 31.76 5.24
C MET A 37 -6.15 30.35 5.48
N ARG A 38 -7.32 30.24 6.11
CA ARG A 38 -8.01 28.95 6.30
C ARG A 38 -8.33 28.29 4.95
N LYS A 39 -8.87 29.03 3.98
CA LYS A 39 -9.14 28.54 2.62
C LYS A 39 -7.85 28.08 1.91
N LYS A 40 -6.76 28.84 2.05
CA LYS A 40 -5.45 28.47 1.48
C LYS A 40 -4.87 27.21 2.14
N ALA A 41 -5.01 27.09 3.46
CA ALA A 41 -4.60 25.90 4.21
C ALA A 41 -5.44 24.66 3.84
N ALA A 42 -6.75 24.83 3.62
CA ALA A 42 -7.64 23.74 3.21
C ALA A 42 -7.23 23.14 1.87
N ARG A 43 -6.84 23.97 0.89
CA ARG A 43 -6.28 23.49 -0.40
C ARG A 43 -5.03 22.64 -0.23
N ALA A 44 -4.24 22.88 0.82
CA ALA A 44 -3.07 22.09 1.18
C ALA A 44 -3.38 20.94 2.16
N GLY A 45 -4.65 20.63 2.43
CA GLY A 45 -5.07 19.58 3.37
C GLY A 45 -4.79 19.89 4.85
N ARG A 46 -4.59 21.17 5.20
CA ARG A 46 -4.15 21.61 6.54
C ARG A 46 -5.13 22.52 7.26
N GLU A 47 -6.42 22.43 6.94
CA GLU A 47 -7.46 23.30 7.50
C GLU A 47 -7.46 23.35 9.04
N ARG A 48 -7.25 22.21 9.71
CA ARG A 48 -7.20 22.13 11.19
C ARG A 48 -5.92 22.68 11.81
N SER A 49 -4.94 23.09 11.00
CA SER A 49 -3.59 23.49 11.46
C SER A 49 -3.11 24.79 10.81
N VAL A 50 -3.99 25.78 10.71
CA VAL A 50 -3.73 27.08 10.04
C VAL A 50 -2.46 27.77 10.57
N GLY A 51 -2.24 27.78 11.90
CA GLY A 51 -1.03 28.38 12.47
C GLY A 51 0.26 27.70 12.01
N ARG A 52 0.24 26.36 11.87
CA ARG A 52 1.40 25.61 11.33
C ARG A 52 1.59 25.89 9.84
N PHE A 53 0.49 25.98 9.09
CA PHE A 53 0.52 26.34 7.68
C PHE A 53 1.12 27.74 7.46
N ILE A 54 0.74 28.74 8.24
CA ILE A 54 1.30 30.10 8.17
C ILE A 54 2.80 30.08 8.49
N PHE A 55 3.20 29.36 9.53
CA PHE A 55 4.61 29.20 9.88
C PHE A 55 5.42 28.57 8.75
N ASP A 56 4.94 27.47 8.18
CA ASP A 56 5.66 26.76 7.11
C ASP A 56 5.72 27.63 5.83
N LEU A 57 4.68 28.40 5.54
CA LEU A 57 4.64 29.36 4.43
C LEU A 57 5.65 30.50 4.63
N ALA A 58 5.73 31.08 5.83
CA ALA A 58 6.72 32.10 6.18
C ALA A 58 8.16 31.56 6.14
N ALA A 59 8.36 30.28 6.44
CA ALA A 59 9.65 29.60 6.36
C ALA A 59 10.05 29.17 4.93
N GLY A 60 9.26 29.52 3.91
CA GLY A 60 9.48 29.08 2.52
C GLY A 60 9.26 27.58 2.29
N ARG A 61 8.75 26.85 3.28
CA ARG A 61 8.51 25.40 3.25
C ARG A 61 7.07 25.11 2.84
N THR A 62 6.62 25.74 1.77
CA THR A 62 5.25 25.54 1.29
C THR A 62 5.07 24.07 0.93
N PRO A 63 4.19 23.32 1.62
CA PRO A 63 3.94 21.94 1.25
C PRO A 63 3.38 21.93 -0.19
N PRO A 64 3.83 21.01 -1.06
CA PRO A 64 3.25 20.89 -2.39
C PRO A 64 1.76 20.61 -2.25
N ILE A 65 0.94 21.35 -2.99
CA ILE A 65 -0.50 21.09 -3.07
C ILE A 65 -0.65 19.80 -3.87
N ILE A 66 -0.98 18.70 -3.18
CA ILE A 66 -1.26 17.43 -3.84
C ILE A 66 -2.65 17.53 -4.49
N PRO A 67 -2.79 17.34 -5.81
CA PRO A 67 -4.09 17.36 -6.47
C PRO A 67 -5.08 16.38 -5.83
N ALA A 68 -6.36 16.73 -5.78
CA ALA A 68 -7.40 15.89 -5.18
C ALA A 68 -7.46 14.50 -5.81
N VAL A 69 -7.24 14.40 -7.12
CA VAL A 69 -7.16 13.12 -7.86
C VAL A 69 -6.07 12.23 -7.29
N ASN A 70 -4.88 12.78 -7.05
CA ASN A 70 -3.77 12.02 -6.48
C ASN A 70 -4.04 11.61 -5.04
N GLN A 71 -4.64 12.49 -4.23
CA GLN A 71 -5.02 12.14 -2.85
C GLN A 71 -6.01 10.97 -2.83
N ALA A 72 -7.00 10.99 -3.72
CA ALA A 72 -7.96 9.89 -3.87
C ALA A 72 -7.28 8.60 -4.32
N ALA A 73 -6.39 8.68 -5.32
CA ALA A 73 -5.62 7.54 -5.80
C ALA A 73 -4.76 6.91 -4.69
N TRP A 74 -4.02 7.71 -3.93
CA TRP A 74 -3.21 7.25 -2.80
C TRP A 74 -4.04 6.64 -1.67
N SER A 75 -5.19 7.25 -1.35
CA SER A 75 -6.13 6.71 -0.37
C SER A 75 -6.67 5.34 -0.77
N ASN A 76 -7.09 5.21 -2.04
CA ASN A 76 -7.55 3.95 -2.59
C ASN A 76 -6.44 2.90 -2.58
N LEU A 77 -5.23 3.24 -3.05
CA LEU A 77 -4.09 2.34 -3.03
C LEU A 77 -3.77 1.87 -1.60
N GLY A 78 -3.85 2.75 -0.60
CA GLY A 78 -3.67 2.39 0.80
C GLY A 78 -4.71 1.38 1.31
N ARG A 79 -5.98 1.52 0.89
CA ARG A 79 -7.03 0.54 1.22
C ARG A 79 -6.76 -0.81 0.58
N TRP A 80 -6.40 -0.83 -0.70
CA TRP A 80 -6.04 -2.06 -1.42
C TRP A 80 -4.83 -2.75 -0.80
N ALA A 81 -3.77 -2.00 -0.50
CA ALA A 81 -2.58 -2.54 0.15
C ALA A 81 -2.91 -3.16 1.53
N GLY A 82 -3.78 -2.50 2.31
CA GLY A 82 -4.27 -3.05 3.57
C GLY A 82 -5.07 -4.33 3.38
N ALA A 83 -6.01 -4.36 2.44
CA ALA A 83 -6.80 -5.55 2.12
C ALA A 83 -5.91 -6.73 1.67
N MET A 84 -4.95 -6.48 0.77
CA MET A 84 -3.99 -7.49 0.30
C MET A 84 -3.10 -8.01 1.42
N THR A 85 -2.69 -7.16 2.36
CA THR A 85 -1.94 -7.60 3.54
C THR A 85 -2.77 -8.50 4.43
N THR A 86 -4.07 -8.18 4.63
CA THR A 86 -4.99 -9.04 5.40
C THR A 86 -5.16 -10.39 4.73
N ILE A 87 -5.35 -10.41 3.41
CA ILE A 87 -5.47 -11.64 2.61
C ILE A 87 -4.18 -12.47 2.72
N ALA A 88 -3.01 -11.87 2.53
CA ALA A 88 -1.72 -12.56 2.62
C ALA A 88 -1.48 -13.17 4.01
N ASN A 89 -1.84 -12.46 5.08
CA ASN A 89 -1.72 -13.00 6.45
C ASN A 89 -2.73 -14.13 6.71
N ALA A 90 -3.93 -14.05 6.13
CA ALA A 90 -4.91 -15.13 6.23
C ALA A 90 -4.48 -16.36 5.43
N ALA A 91 -3.87 -16.17 4.26
CA ALA A 91 -3.30 -17.24 3.44
C ALA A 91 -2.18 -17.97 4.20
N ALA A 92 -1.21 -17.22 4.72
CA ALA A 92 -0.10 -17.78 5.50
C ALA A 92 -0.54 -18.47 6.80
N GLY A 93 -1.76 -18.25 7.25
CA GLY A 93 -2.34 -18.86 8.44
C GLY A 93 -3.45 -19.87 8.15
N GLU A 94 -3.66 -20.26 6.89
CA GLU A 94 -4.72 -21.20 6.46
C GLU A 94 -6.12 -20.77 6.92
N ARG A 95 -6.40 -19.46 6.87
CA ARG A 95 -7.65 -18.83 7.36
C ARG A 95 -8.37 -18.02 6.30
N LEU A 96 -8.07 -18.24 5.01
CA LEU A 96 -8.68 -17.54 3.90
C LEU A 96 -10.21 -17.70 3.88
N ALA A 97 -10.71 -18.92 4.09
CA ALA A 97 -12.13 -19.22 4.20
C ALA A 97 -12.88 -18.39 5.26
N LEU A 98 -12.19 -17.93 6.32
CA LEU A 98 -12.81 -17.13 7.39
C LEU A 98 -13.02 -15.66 7.01
N LEU A 99 -12.29 -15.14 6.02
CA LEU A 99 -12.40 -13.73 5.62
C LEU A 99 -13.69 -13.46 4.86
N ALA A 100 -14.15 -14.42 4.06
CA ALA A 100 -15.32 -14.27 3.23
C ALA A 100 -16.03 -15.62 3.02
N PRO A 101 -16.63 -16.20 4.09
CA PRO A 101 -17.21 -17.55 4.07
C PRO A 101 -18.48 -17.69 3.23
N HIS A 102 -18.95 -16.59 2.62
CA HIS A 102 -20.18 -16.50 1.83
C HIS A 102 -19.90 -16.31 0.34
N LEU A 103 -18.64 -16.30 -0.07
CA LEU A 103 -18.28 -16.20 -1.49
C LEU A 103 -18.42 -17.57 -2.16
N ASP A 104 -19.07 -17.57 -3.31
CA ASP A 104 -19.18 -18.68 -4.23
C ASP A 104 -18.84 -18.13 -5.63
N PRO A 105 -17.66 -18.45 -6.21
CA PRO A 105 -16.64 -19.39 -5.72
C PRO A 105 -15.86 -18.86 -4.48
N PRO A 106 -15.17 -19.74 -3.71
CA PRO A 106 -14.44 -19.35 -2.51
C PRO A 106 -13.31 -18.36 -2.80
N LEU A 107 -12.89 -17.62 -1.77
CA LEU A 107 -11.92 -16.53 -1.91
C LEU A 107 -10.57 -16.99 -2.51
N GLU A 108 -10.15 -18.22 -2.23
CA GLU A 108 -8.94 -18.84 -2.79
C GLU A 108 -8.99 -18.94 -4.31
N VAL A 109 -10.12 -19.42 -4.85
CA VAL A 109 -10.34 -19.55 -6.29
C VAL A 109 -10.36 -18.17 -6.95
N ILE A 110 -11.04 -17.19 -6.33
CA ILE A 110 -11.06 -15.82 -6.84
C ILE A 110 -9.64 -15.24 -6.88
N ILE A 111 -8.83 -15.44 -5.83
CA ILE A 111 -7.44 -14.95 -5.79
C ILE A 111 -6.59 -15.64 -6.87
N ALA A 112 -6.73 -16.96 -7.03
CA ALA A 112 -6.01 -17.73 -8.05
C ALA A 112 -6.38 -17.25 -9.47
N GLN A 113 -7.66 -17.05 -9.74
CA GLN A 113 -8.16 -16.52 -11.00
C GLN A 113 -7.61 -15.12 -11.28
N THR A 114 -7.66 -14.23 -10.27
CA THR A 114 -7.14 -12.86 -10.42
C THR A 114 -5.62 -12.87 -10.67
N ALA A 115 -4.87 -13.76 -10.01
CA ALA A 115 -3.44 -13.90 -10.22
C ALA A 115 -3.11 -14.40 -11.64
N TRP A 116 -3.88 -15.37 -12.15
CA TRP A 116 -3.76 -15.86 -13.51
C TRP A 116 -4.06 -14.77 -14.55
N GLU A 117 -5.13 -14.01 -14.37
CA GLU A 117 -5.48 -12.88 -15.26
C GLU A 117 -4.38 -11.80 -15.28
N LEU A 118 -3.80 -11.48 -14.12
CA LEU A 118 -2.68 -10.54 -14.03
C LEU A 118 -1.42 -11.07 -14.71
N ARG A 119 -1.16 -12.38 -14.63
CA ARG A 119 -0.06 -13.02 -15.38
C ARG A 119 -0.32 -12.95 -16.88
N ALA A 120 -1.54 -13.22 -17.32
CA ALA A 120 -1.95 -13.13 -18.73
C ALA A 120 -1.75 -11.71 -19.26
N LEU A 121 -2.23 -10.71 -18.52
CA LEU A 121 -2.06 -9.31 -18.86
C LEU A 121 -0.58 -8.91 -18.92
N ARG A 122 0.24 -9.33 -17.95
CA ARG A 122 1.68 -9.07 -17.95
C ARG A 122 2.35 -9.66 -19.19
N LEU A 123 2.01 -10.89 -19.57
CA LEU A 123 2.59 -11.54 -20.74
C LEU A 123 2.15 -10.86 -22.03
N ALA A 124 0.86 -10.49 -22.14
CA ALA A 124 0.35 -9.75 -23.29
C ALA A 124 1.06 -8.40 -23.46
N LEU A 125 1.32 -7.68 -22.36
CA LEU A 125 2.09 -6.43 -22.37
C LEU A 125 3.57 -6.63 -22.79
N LEU A 126 4.12 -7.83 -22.60
CA LEU A 126 5.45 -8.23 -23.06
C LEU A 126 5.45 -8.82 -24.48
N GLY A 127 4.29 -8.87 -25.15
CA GLY A 127 4.13 -9.46 -26.49
C GLY A 127 4.12 -10.99 -26.50
N ARG A 128 3.87 -11.63 -25.36
CA ARG A 128 3.79 -13.09 -25.20
C ARG A 128 2.36 -13.51 -24.90
N GLN A 129 1.94 -14.69 -25.33
CA GLN A 129 0.63 -15.26 -24.95
C GLN A 129 0.80 -16.32 -23.87
N ILE A 130 -0.24 -16.51 -23.06
CA ILE A 130 -0.38 -17.71 -22.23
C ILE A 130 -0.97 -18.79 -23.15
N GLU A 131 -0.28 -19.91 -23.25
CA GLU A 131 -0.73 -21.07 -24.04
C GLU A 131 -1.67 -21.97 -23.23
N ASP A 132 -1.58 -21.94 -21.90
CA ASP A 132 -2.36 -22.80 -21.01
C ASP A 132 -3.67 -22.13 -20.54
N PRO A 133 -4.84 -22.76 -20.72
CA PRO A 133 -6.09 -22.26 -20.16
C PRO A 133 -6.01 -22.22 -18.62
N PHE A 134 -6.84 -21.38 -17.99
CA PHE A 134 -7.00 -21.41 -16.55
C PHE A 134 -7.42 -22.84 -16.13
N PRO A 135 -6.78 -23.47 -15.15
CA PRO A 135 -7.10 -24.85 -14.77
C PRO A 135 -8.56 -24.97 -14.32
N GLU A 136 -9.37 -25.73 -15.06
CA GLU A 136 -10.78 -25.98 -14.71
C GLU A 136 -10.91 -26.68 -13.35
N ASP A 137 -9.89 -27.46 -12.97
CA ASP A 137 -9.79 -28.18 -11.70
C ASP A 137 -9.86 -27.27 -10.45
N LEU A 138 -9.50 -25.99 -10.60
CA LEU A 138 -9.62 -24.98 -9.54
C LEU A 138 -11.01 -24.32 -9.51
N ALA A 139 -11.75 -24.36 -10.61
CA ALA A 139 -13.12 -23.85 -10.67
C ALA A 139 -14.13 -24.79 -9.99
N ASP A 140 -13.82 -26.09 -9.96
CA ASP A 140 -14.61 -27.15 -9.33
C ASP A 140 -14.04 -27.60 -7.96
N ALA A 141 -13.00 -26.92 -7.45
CA ALA A 141 -12.39 -27.26 -6.18
C ALA A 141 -13.34 -26.91 -5.01
N ASP A 142 -13.99 -27.93 -4.48
CA ASP A 142 -14.73 -27.92 -3.21
C ASP A 142 -13.79 -27.66 -2.01
N GLY A 143 -13.09 -26.53 -1.96
CA GLY A 143 -12.39 -25.96 -0.79
C GLY A 143 -11.36 -26.83 -0.02
N ASP A 144 -11.13 -28.09 -0.38
CA ASP A 144 -10.40 -29.08 0.42
C ASP A 144 -9.19 -29.67 -0.34
N SER A 145 -8.83 -29.09 -1.48
CA SER A 145 -7.71 -29.54 -2.31
C SER A 145 -7.10 -28.39 -3.09
N ALA A 146 -6.42 -27.48 -2.40
CA ALA A 146 -5.40 -26.67 -3.06
C ALA A 146 -4.17 -27.57 -3.29
N PRO A 147 -3.67 -27.74 -4.52
CA PRO A 147 -2.47 -28.54 -4.75
C PRO A 147 -1.25 -27.80 -4.19
N ASP A 148 -0.48 -28.46 -3.31
CA ASP A 148 0.77 -27.94 -2.73
C ASP A 148 1.89 -27.73 -3.78
N GLU A 149 1.69 -28.14 -5.03
CA GLU A 149 2.75 -28.26 -6.04
C GLU A 149 3.05 -26.98 -6.85
N TRP A 150 2.35 -25.86 -6.64
CA TRP A 150 2.44 -24.69 -7.54
C TRP A 150 3.62 -23.73 -7.27
N PHE A 151 4.49 -24.00 -6.29
CA PHE A 151 5.62 -23.13 -5.94
C PHE A 151 7.00 -23.78 -6.03
N GLU A 152 7.10 -25.06 -6.43
CA GLU A 152 8.38 -25.73 -6.64
C GLU A 152 8.66 -25.84 -8.14
N ASP A 153 9.23 -24.79 -8.74
CA ASP A 153 10.04 -24.87 -9.98
C ASP A 153 10.54 -23.46 -10.41
N GLU A 154 11.38 -22.81 -9.60
CA GLU A 154 12.19 -21.66 -10.06
C GLU A 154 13.68 -21.74 -9.64
N ASP A 155 14.22 -22.95 -9.40
CA ASP A 155 15.67 -23.16 -9.20
C ASP A 155 16.31 -23.77 -10.46
N GLY A 156 16.35 -22.98 -11.53
CA GLY A 156 16.95 -23.36 -12.81
C GLY A 156 17.58 -22.18 -13.55
N PHE A 157 18.18 -21.23 -12.83
CA PHE A 157 18.99 -20.17 -13.44
C PHE A 157 20.46 -20.62 -13.48
N ASP A 158 20.83 -21.28 -14.58
CA ASP A 158 22.21 -21.64 -14.94
C ASP A 158 22.98 -20.36 -15.31
N ASP A 159 23.71 -19.80 -14.35
CA ASP A 159 24.64 -18.69 -14.56
C ASP A 159 25.89 -19.18 -15.30
N GLY A 160 25.76 -19.31 -16.61
CA GLY A 160 26.88 -19.40 -17.53
C GLY A 160 27.72 -18.12 -17.49
N MET A 161 28.75 -18.08 -16.64
CA MET A 161 29.80 -17.07 -16.66
C MET A 161 31.19 -17.69 -16.56
N GLY A 162 31.76 -17.97 -17.73
CA GLY A 162 33.10 -17.51 -18.10
C GLY A 162 34.31 -18.11 -17.40
N GLN A 163 34.93 -19.11 -18.06
CA GLN A 163 36.39 -19.26 -18.07
C GLN A 163 37.05 -17.98 -18.62
N PRO A 164 38.30 -17.69 -18.22
CA PRO A 164 39.45 -18.23 -18.95
C PRO A 164 40.37 -19.14 -18.13
#